data_AF-A0A517DYI5-F1
#
_entry.id   AF-A0A517DYI5-F1
#
_cell.length_a   1.000
_cell.length_b   1.000
_cell.length_c   1.000
_cell.angle_alpha   90.00
_cell.angle_beta   90.00
_cell.angle_gamma   90.00
#
_symmetry.space_group_name_H-M   'P 1'
#
loop_
_entity.id
_entity.type
_entity.pdbx_description
1 polymer ?
#
loop_
_entity_poly.entity_id
_entity_poly.type
_entity_poly.pdbx_seq_one_letter_code
_entity_poly.pdbx_strand_id
1 'polypeptide(L)'
;MTSHLPLILAMLLVTFGPRLLPWLLLAKRPLPPLLRRFLLYIPYTALGALIVKGVLEAPAAMTAATLAGIAAAAACSWYRGGLVSSVSAAIIAVFLLLSYQ
;
A
#
# COMPACT_ATOMS: atom_id res chain seq x y z
N MET A 1 -39.48 -2.27 -5.35
CA MET A 1 -38.46 -1.27 -5.72
C MET A 1 -37.93 -0.68 -4.43
N THR A 2 -36.99 -1.39 -3.80
CA THR A 2 -36.53 -1.10 -2.45
C THR A 2 -35.57 0.10 -2.52
N SER A 3 -35.96 1.22 -1.95
CA SER A 3 -35.16 2.43 -1.94
C SER A 3 -33.86 2.19 -1.18
N HIS A 4 -32.75 2.00 -1.92
CA HIS A 4 -31.38 1.89 -1.36
C HIS A 4 -30.77 3.28 -1.05
N LEU A 5 -31.47 4.35 -1.43
CA LEU A 5 -31.16 5.75 -1.14
C LEU A 5 -30.82 6.03 0.34
N PRO A 6 -31.61 5.59 1.34
CA PRO A 6 -31.28 5.75 2.76
C PRO A 6 -29.97 5.05 3.16
N LEU A 7 -29.65 3.90 2.56
CA LEU A 7 -28.42 3.17 2.87
C LEU A 7 -27.19 3.90 2.32
N ILE A 8 -27.29 4.46 1.11
CA ILE A 8 -26.24 5.30 0.52
C ILE A 8 -26.05 6.57 1.36
N LEU A 9 -27.13 7.22 1.80
CA LEU A 9 -27.06 8.42 2.63
C LEU A 9 -26.44 8.11 4.01
N ALA A 10 -26.79 6.97 4.61
CA ALA A 10 -26.22 6.54 5.89
C ALA A 10 -24.72 6.22 5.76
N MET A 11 -24.32 5.51 4.70
CA MET A 11 -22.90 5.22 4.41
C MET A 11 -22.10 6.49 4.16
N LEU A 12 -22.68 7.45 3.44
CA LEU A 12 -22.08 8.77 3.24
C LEU A 12 -21.83 9.43 4.59
N LEU A 13 -22.83 9.53 5.45
CA LEU A 13 -22.75 10.24 6.73
C LEU A 13 -21.73 9.58 7.68
N VAL A 14 -21.76 8.25 7.78
CA VAL A 14 -20.85 7.47 8.63
C VAL A 14 -19.41 7.46 8.11
N THR A 15 -19.19 7.56 6.80
CA THR A 15 -17.84 7.57 6.22
C THR A 15 -17.25 8.98 6.15
N PHE A 16 -18.07 9.98 5.83
CA PHE A 16 -17.62 11.38 5.78
C PHE A 16 -17.44 11.98 7.16
N GLY A 17 -18.27 11.65 8.14
CA GLY A 17 -18.14 12.14 9.51
C GLY A 17 -16.71 12.01 10.06
N PRO A 18 -16.16 10.79 10.21
CA PRO A 18 -14.82 10.57 10.73
C PRO A 18 -13.71 10.94 9.75
N ARG A 19 -13.97 11.21 8.46
CA ARG A 19 -12.95 11.74 7.53
C ARG A 19 -12.87 13.26 7.54
N LEU A 20 -14.00 13.94 7.64
CA LEU A 20 -14.11 15.39 7.63
C LEU A 20 -13.79 15.98 9.02
N LEU A 21 -14.17 15.27 10.09
CA LEU A 21 -13.91 15.68 11.48
C LEU A 21 -12.40 15.84 11.80
N PRO A 22 -11.51 14.87 11.52
CA PRO A 22 -10.08 15.07 11.70
C PRO A 22 -9.55 16.11 10.73
N TRP A 23 -10.13 16.26 9.53
CA TRP A 23 -9.68 17.27 8.58
C TRP A 23 -9.98 18.69 9.08
N LEU A 24 -11.18 18.97 9.61
CA LEU A 24 -11.53 20.27 10.22
C LEU A 24 -10.77 20.54 11.53
N LEU A 25 -10.58 19.51 12.37
CA LEU A 25 -9.87 19.65 13.65
C LEU A 25 -8.35 19.83 13.45
N LEU A 26 -7.73 19.10 12.51
CA LEU A 26 -6.30 19.23 12.19
C LEU A 26 -6.00 20.41 11.25
N ALA A 27 -6.97 20.93 10.49
CA ALA A 27 -6.74 22.10 9.63
C ALA A 27 -6.31 23.35 10.41
N LYS A 28 -6.67 23.46 11.70
CA LYS A 28 -6.34 24.62 12.54
C LYS A 28 -5.15 24.41 13.48
N ARG A 29 -4.63 23.18 13.60
CA ARG A 29 -3.51 22.85 14.49
C ARG A 29 -2.38 22.30 13.63
N PRO A 30 -1.23 23.00 13.48
CA PRO A 30 -0.10 22.40 12.81
C PRO A 30 0.24 21.10 13.55
N LEU A 31 0.12 19.97 12.85
CA LEU A 31 0.56 18.68 13.37
C LEU A 31 1.99 18.87 13.89
N PRO A 32 2.28 18.50 15.16
CA PRO A 32 3.61 18.66 15.68
C PRO A 32 4.58 17.90 14.77
N PRO A 33 5.80 18.43 14.54
CA PRO A 33 6.74 17.89 13.56
C PRO A 33 7.05 16.39 13.81
N LEU A 34 6.94 15.95 15.07
CA LEU A 34 7.10 14.56 15.48
C LEU A 34 5.97 13.66 14.94
N LEU A 35 4.70 14.07 15.04
CA LEU A 35 3.56 13.32 14.51
C LEU A 35 3.62 13.24 12.99
N ARG A 36 3.95 14.35 12.32
CA ARG A 36 4.06 14.36 10.85
C ARG A 36 5.15 13.39 10.37
N ARG A 37 6.30 13.36 11.03
CA ARG A 37 7.37 12.38 10.74
C ARG A 37 6.90 10.95 11.03
N PHE A 38 6.25 10.71 12.16
CA PHE A 38 5.72 9.39 12.52
C PHE A 38 4.68 8.88 11.51
N LEU A 39 3.70 9.71 11.16
CA LEU A 39 2.67 9.41 10.15
C LEU A 39 3.27 9.11 8.78
N LEU A 40 4.35 9.80 8.40
CA LEU A 40 5.10 9.49 7.17
C LEU A 40 5.83 8.15 7.26
N TYR A 41 6.26 7.69 8.44
CA TYR A 41 6.95 6.40 8.57
C TYR A 41 6.01 5.19 8.59
N ILE A 42 4.74 5.35 9.00
CA ILE A 42 3.74 4.26 9.02
C ILE A 42 3.59 3.57 7.65
N PRO A 43 3.31 4.26 6.53
CA PRO A 43 3.10 3.58 5.25
C PRO A 43 4.37 2.88 4.74
N TYR A 44 5.55 3.48 4.91
CA TYR A 44 6.81 2.87 4.47
C TYR A 44 7.14 1.60 5.27
N THR A 45 6.96 1.65 6.59
CA THR A 45 7.19 0.48 7.46
C THR A 45 6.16 -0.62 7.23
N ALA A 46 4.89 -0.27 7.03
CA ALA A 46 3.84 -1.23 6.68
C ALA A 46 4.11 -1.92 5.35
N LEU A 47 4.46 -1.16 4.29
CA LEU A 47 4.84 -1.75 3.00
C LEU A 47 6.06 -2.66 3.13
N GLY A 48 7.09 -2.26 3.87
CA GLY A 48 8.25 -3.10 4.13
C GLY A 48 7.89 -4.41 4.84
N ALA A 49 7.09 -4.33 5.90
CA ALA A 49 6.62 -5.51 6.63
C ALA A 49 5.78 -6.45 5.76
N LEU A 50 4.91 -5.90 4.90
CA LEU A 50 4.09 -6.67 3.96
C LEU A 50 4.93 -7.37 2.89
N ILE A 51 5.94 -6.69 2.33
CA ILE A 51 6.83 -7.26 1.32
C ILE A 51 7.66 -8.40 1.93
N VAL A 52 8.26 -8.17 3.10
CA VAL A 52 9.07 -9.19 3.79
C VAL A 52 8.21 -10.40 4.17
N LYS A 53 7.01 -10.19 4.70
CA LYS A 53 6.07 -11.28 4.97
C LYS A 53 5.66 -12.03 3.71
N GLY A 54 5.30 -11.31 2.65
CA GLY A 54 4.88 -11.93 1.38
C GLY A 54 5.97 -12.80 0.75
N VAL A 55 7.25 -12.46 0.96
CA VAL A 55 8.38 -13.30 0.55
C VAL A 55 8.50 -14.56 1.41
N LEU A 56 8.36 -14.44 2.73
CA LEU A 56 8.53 -15.55 3.67
C LEU A 56 7.40 -16.59 3.60
N GLU A 57 6.17 -16.16 3.31
CA GLU A 57 4.99 -17.03 3.17
C GLU A 57 4.87 -17.67 1.77
N ALA A 58 5.76 -17.35 0.83
CA ALA A 58 5.68 -17.89 -0.52
C ALA A 58 5.99 -19.40 -0.56
N PRO A 59 5.17 -20.22 -1.25
CA PRO A 59 5.32 -21.67 -1.26
C PRO A 59 6.62 -22.13 -1.94
N ALA A 60 7.20 -23.24 -1.45
CA ALA A 60 8.51 -23.75 -1.84
C ALA A 60 8.67 -24.06 -3.35
N ALA A 61 7.58 -24.42 -4.03
CA ALA A 61 7.55 -24.65 -5.48
C ALA A 61 7.82 -23.37 -6.32
N MET A 62 7.64 -22.18 -5.72
CA MET A 62 7.84 -20.88 -6.35
C MET A 62 9.09 -20.14 -5.82
N THR A 63 9.97 -20.80 -5.06
CA THR A 63 11.19 -20.19 -4.48
C THR A 63 12.07 -19.47 -5.50
N ALA A 64 12.20 -20.01 -6.71
CA ALA A 64 12.91 -19.35 -7.80
C ALA A 64 12.21 -18.05 -8.27
N ALA A 65 10.88 -18.03 -8.32
CA ALA A 65 10.09 -16.87 -8.71
C ALA A 65 10.09 -15.78 -7.62
N THR A 66 10.08 -16.15 -6.33
CA THR A 66 10.24 -15.18 -5.24
C THR A 66 11.64 -14.60 -5.21
N LEU A 67 12.70 -15.40 -5.39
CA LEU A 67 14.08 -14.89 -5.41
C LEU A 67 14.32 -13.95 -6.59
N ALA A 68 13.81 -14.32 -7.78
CA ALA A 68 13.87 -13.47 -8.97
C ALA A 68 13.01 -12.20 -8.82
N GLY A 69 11.84 -12.28 -8.18
CA GLY A 69 10.98 -11.14 -7.87
C GLY A 69 11.65 -10.14 -6.90
N ILE A 70 12.34 -10.64 -5.86
CA ILE A 70 13.11 -9.80 -4.93
C ILE A 70 14.31 -9.18 -5.63
N ALA A 71 15.06 -9.95 -6.42
CA ALA A 71 16.21 -9.44 -7.16
C ALA A 71 15.80 -8.35 -8.16
N ALA A 72 14.71 -8.58 -8.91
CA ALA A 72 14.14 -7.60 -9.82
C ALA A 72 13.62 -6.36 -9.08
N ALA A 73 12.91 -6.52 -7.96
CA ALA A 73 12.42 -5.41 -7.15
C ALA A 73 13.57 -4.59 -6.54
N ALA A 74 14.62 -5.25 -6.05
CA ALA A 74 15.81 -4.60 -5.50
C ALA A 74 16.54 -3.80 -6.57
N ALA A 75 16.80 -4.40 -7.74
CA ALA A 75 17.44 -3.75 -8.88
C ALA A 75 16.60 -2.57 -9.40
N CYS A 76 15.27 -2.71 -9.45
CA CYS A 76 14.39 -1.66 -9.93
C CYS A 76 14.23 -0.52 -8.91
N SER A 77 14.23 -0.83 -7.60
CA SER A 77 14.20 0.21 -6.55
C SER A 77 15.47 1.06 -6.53
N TRP A 78 16.61 0.49 -6.93
CA TRP A 78 17.89 1.20 -6.99
C TRP A 78 17.91 2.30 -8.06
N TYR A 79 17.11 2.14 -9.14
CA TYR A 79 17.19 3.03 -10.30
C TYR A 79 16.19 4.21 -10.24
N ARG A 80 15.10 4.11 -9.46
CA ARG A 80 14.06 5.16 -9.40
C ARG A 80 13.45 5.26 -8.00
N GLY A 81 13.75 6.36 -7.29
CA GLY A 81 13.25 6.66 -5.93
C GLY A 81 11.74 6.89 -5.79
N GLY A 82 10.92 6.37 -6.71
CA GLY A 82 9.46 6.41 -6.64
C GLY A 82 8.87 5.05 -6.24
N LEU A 83 8.20 5.00 -5.09
CA LEU A 83 7.48 3.81 -4.58
C LEU A 83 6.55 3.21 -5.65
N VAL A 84 5.81 4.07 -6.37
CA VAL A 84 4.84 3.62 -7.36
C VAL A 84 5.52 2.94 -8.55
N SER A 85 6.62 3.47 -9.07
CA SER A 85 7.31 2.84 -10.22
C SER A 85 7.96 1.51 -9.86
N SER A 86 8.48 1.38 -8.65
CA SER A 86 9.10 0.14 -8.17
C SER A 86 8.05 -0.97 -7.99
N VAL A 87 6.90 -0.66 -7.40
CA VAL A 87 5.81 -1.63 -7.22
C VAL A 87 5.24 -2.10 -8.55
N SER A 88 4.97 -1.19 -9.49
CA SER A 88 4.46 -1.56 -10.83
C SER A 88 5.42 -2.49 -11.59
N ALA A 89 6.72 -2.19 -11.55
CA ALA A 89 7.73 -3.01 -12.22
C ALA A 89 7.87 -4.40 -11.58
N ALA A 90 7.81 -4.49 -10.25
CA ALA A 90 7.82 -5.76 -9.53
C ALA A 90 6.62 -6.64 -9.91
N ILE A 91 5.41 -6.06 -9.98
CA ILE A 91 4.19 -6.78 -10.40
C ILE A 91 4.35 -7.33 -11.81
N ILE A 92 4.82 -6.50 -12.76
CA ILE A 92 5.02 -6.92 -14.16
C ILE A 92 6.07 -8.03 -14.26
N ALA A 93 7.19 -7.91 -13.55
CA ALA A 93 8.27 -8.90 -13.56
C ALA A 93 7.78 -10.25 -13.01
N VAL A 94 7.07 -10.24 -11.88
CA VAL A 94 6.49 -11.45 -11.28
C VAL A 94 5.43 -12.07 -12.18
N PHE A 95 4.57 -11.25 -12.80
CA PHE A 95 3.54 -11.72 -13.73
C PHE A 95 4.14 -12.43 -14.96
N LEU A 96 5.19 -11.87 -15.56
CA LEU A 96 5.89 -12.50 -16.69
C LEU A 96 6.54 -13.83 -16.30
N LEU A 97 7.14 -13.90 -15.10
CA LEU A 97 7.77 -15.11 -14.57
C LEU A 97 6.76 -16.22 -14.26
N LEU A 98 5.60 -15.86 -13.70
CA LEU A 98 4.48 -16.78 -13.46
C LEU A 98 3.82 -17.25 -14.76
N SER A 99 3.78 -16.42 -15.80
CA SER A 99 3.22 -16.81 -17.10
C SER A 99 4.11 -17.78 -17.89
N TYR A 100 5.38 -17.93 -17.48
CA TYR A 100 6.35 -18.81 -18.11
C TYR A 100 6.50 -20.16 -17.38
N GLN A 101 5.88 -20.31 -16.20
CA GLN A 101 5.71 -21.60 -15.50
C GLN A 101 4.34 -22.20 -15.81
#